data_AF-A0A7C7QTN4-F1
#
_entry.id   AF-A0A7C7QTN4-F1
#
_cell.length_a   1.000
_cell.length_b   1.000
_cell.length_c   1.000
_cell.angle_alpha   90.00
_cell.angle_beta   90.00
_cell.angle_gamma   90.00
#
_symmetry.space_group_name_H-M   'P 1'
#
loop_
_entity.id
_entity.type
_entity.pdbx_description
1 polymer ?
#
loop_
_entity_poly.entity_id
_entity_poly.type
_entity_poly.pdbx_seq_one_letter_code
_entity_poly.pdbx_strand_id
1 'polypeptide(L)' 'PGIVHRLDKNTAGILVVAKNRESHNILTKFFQEKKVKKHYIAFCYGVIPEKVVETFP' A
#
# COMPACT_ATOMS: atom_id res chain seq x y z
N PRO A 1 17.73 1.70 8.70
CA PRO A 1 16.31 1.29 8.77
C PRO A 1 15.77 0.96 7.37
N GLY A 2 15.41 -0.30 7.09
CA GLY A 2 15.02 -0.77 5.75
C GLY A 2 13.56 -0.47 5.35
N ILE A 3 12.95 0.57 5.92
CA ILE A 3 11.55 0.93 5.67
C ILE A 3 11.46 1.64 4.32
N VAL A 4 10.70 1.06 3.38
CA VAL A 4 10.56 1.57 2.01
C VAL A 4 9.19 2.19 1.72
N HIS A 5 8.22 1.96 2.61
CA HIS A 5 6.92 2.63 2.62
C HIS A 5 6.35 2.63 4.05
N ARG A 6 5.24 3.34 4.26
CA ARG A 6 4.57 3.40 5.57
C ARG A 6 3.07 3.17 5.46
N LEU A 7 2.46 2.88 6.59
CA LEU A 7 1.02 2.97 6.83
C LEU A 7 0.76 4.14 7.81
N ASP A 8 -0.46 4.66 7.80
CA ASP A 8 -0.89 5.64 8.80
C ASP A 8 -1.10 4.96 10.16
N LYS A 9 -1.07 5.75 11.24
CA LYS A 9 -1.07 5.23 12.62
C LYS A 9 -2.22 4.26 12.92
N ASN A 10 -3.40 4.55 12.37
CA ASN A 10 -4.62 3.77 12.61
C ASN A 10 -4.98 2.86 11.42
N THR A 11 -4.04 2.64 10.49
CA THR A 11 -4.25 1.79 9.32
C THR A 11 -3.55 0.46 9.52
N ALA A 12 -4.34 -0.60 9.67
CA ALA A 12 -3.83 -1.96 9.63
C ALA A 12 -3.49 -2.38 8.20
N GLY A 13 -2.63 -3.40 8.06
CA GLY A 13 -2.35 -4.01 6.77
C GLY A 13 -0.91 -4.48 6.60
N ILE A 14 -0.51 -4.58 5.35
CA ILE A 14 0.78 -5.14 4.94
C ILE A 14 1.86 -4.04 4.98
N LEU A 15 2.98 -4.33 5.63
CA LEU A 15 4.19 -3.52 5.61
C LEU A 15 5.36 -4.33 5.01
N VAL A 16 6.01 -3.78 3.99
CA VAL A 16 7.17 -4.36 3.33
C VAL A 16 8.43 -3.65 3.85
N VAL A 17 9.38 -4.43 4.34
CA VAL A 17 10.67 -3.95 4.87
C VAL A 17 11.81 -4.65 4.13
N ALA A 18 12.76 -3.87 3.64
CA ALA A 18 13.93 -4.40 2.95
C ALA A 18 14.91 -5.03 3.94
N LYS A 19 15.29 -6.29 3.69
CA LYS A 19 16.24 -7.04 4.52
C LYS A 19 17.70 -6.64 4.29
N ASN A 20 18.03 -6.13 3.11
CA ASN A 20 19.39 -5.72 2.73
C ASN A 20 19.39 -4.48 1.82
N ARG A 21 20.59 -3.95 1.54
CA ARG A 21 20.79 -2.71 0.77
C ARG A 21 20.31 -2.81 -0.67
N GLU A 22 20.54 -3.94 -1.31
CA GLU A 22 20.11 -4.17 -2.70
C GLU A 22 18.58 -4.14 -2.80
N SER A 23 17.89 -4.93 -1.97
CA SER A 23 16.43 -4.92 -1.90
C SER A 23 15.88 -3.54 -1.54
N HIS A 24 16.56 -2.80 -0.65
CA HIS A 24 16.14 -1.45 -0.29
C HIS A 24 16.13 -0.51 -1.50
N ASN A 25 17.18 -0.52 -2.31
CA ASN A 25 17.29 0.32 -3.49
C ASN A 25 16.22 -0.02 -4.54
N ILE A 26 16.01 -1.32 -4.80
CA ILE A 26 15.02 -1.80 -5.77
C ILE A 26 13.59 -1.45 -5.31
N LEU A 27 13.24 -1.78 -4.06
CA LEU A 27 11.89 -1.54 -3.54
C LEU A 27 11.59 -0.04 -3.46
N THR A 28 12.54 0.78 -3.00
CA THR A 28 12.38 2.25 -2.97
C THR A 28 12.09 2.78 -4.37
N LYS A 29 12.84 2.33 -5.39
CA LYS A 29 12.61 2.72 -6.79
C LYS A 29 11.21 2.32 -7.26
N PHE A 30 10.75 1.11 -6.96
CA PHE A 30 9.41 0.66 -7.36
C PHE A 30 8.28 1.46 -6.69
N PHE A 31 8.45 1.84 -5.42
CA PHE A 31 7.50 2.72 -4.74
C PHE A 31 7.51 4.13 -5.32
N GLN A 32 8.68 4.69 -5.64
CA GLN A 32 8.82 6.00 -6.29
C GLN A 32 8.19 6.03 -7.69
N GLU A 33 8.40 4.98 -8.48
CA GLU A 33 7.85 4.82 -9.82
C GLU A 33 6.37 4.40 -9.84
N LYS A 34 5.72 4.27 -8.67
CA LYS A 34 4.32 3.82 -8.52
C LYS A 34 4.02 2.47 -9.18
N LYS A 35 5.01 1.58 -9.26
CA LYS A 35 4.86 0.23 -9.84
C LYS A 35 4.19 -0.76 -8.87
N VAL A 36 4.15 -0.43 -7.59
CA VAL A 36 3.51 -1.25 -6.55
C VAL A 36 2.02 -0.95 -6.51
N LYS A 37 1.19 -1.92 -6.89
CA LYS A 37 -0.27 -1.88 -6.68
C LYS A 37 -0.57 -2.20 -5.22
N LYS A 38 -1.45 -1.39 -4.61
CA LYS A 38 -1.84 -1.54 -3.20
C LYS A 38 -3.37 -1.60 -3.15
N HIS A 39 -3.89 -2.66 -2.56
CA HIS A 39 -5.33 -2.85 -2.36
C HIS A 39 -5.62 -2.74 -0.87
N TYR A 40 -6.64 -1.97 -0.52
CA TYR A 40 -7.08 -1.74 0.85
C TYR A 40 -8.57 -2.06 0.95
N ILE A 41 -8.97 -2.63 2.07
CA ILE A 41 -10.38 -2.76 2.44
C ILE A 41 -10.71 -1.61 3.37
N ALA A 42 -11.83 -0.95 3.11
CA ALA A 42 -12.31 0.16 3.93
C ALA A 42 -13.83 0.09 4.08
N PHE A 43 -14.30 0.44 5.27
CA PHE A 43 -15.69 0.81 5.48
C PHE A 43 -15.84 2.31 5.24
N CYS A 44 -16.74 2.66 4.34
CA CYS A 44 -16.96 4.03 3.91
C CYS A 44 -18.40 4.43 4.23
N TYR A 45 -18.60 5.68 4.59
CA TYR A 45 -19.93 6.24 4.87
C TYR A 45 -20.49 6.94 3.62
N GLY A 46 -21.79 6.77 3.35
CA GLY A 46 -22.50 7.38 2.22
C GLY A 46 -22.69 6.47 1.02
N VAL A 47 -23.09 7.05 -0.12
CA VAL A 47 -23.33 6.34 -1.38
C VAL A 47 -22.05 6.39 -2.23
N ILE A 48 -21.42 5.24 -2.43
CA ILE A 48 -20.23 5.12 -3.29
C ILE A 48 -20.67 4.68 -4.69
N PRO A 49 -20.29 5.40 -5.76
CA PRO A 49 -20.57 4.96 -7.12
C PRO A 49 -19.88 3.62 -7.43
N GLU A 50 -20.64 2.66 -7.95
CA GLU A 50 -20.20 1.28 -8.22
C GLU A 50 -18.97 1.20 -9.16
N LYS A 51 -18.80 2.17 -10.07
CA LYS A 51 -17.69 2.20 -11.02
C LYS A 51 -16.33 2.53 -10.41
N VAL A 52 -16.27 2.90 -9.13
CA VAL A 52 -15.07 3.45 -8.48
C VAL A 52 -14.42 2.47 -7.50
N VAL A 53 -15.14 1.40 -7.11
CA VAL A 53 -14.68 0.46 -6.08
C VAL A 53 -15.01 -0.98 -6.46
N GLU A 54 -14.07 -1.88 -6.21
CA GLU A 54 -14.38 -3.32 -6.17
C GLU A 54 -14.99 -3.62 -4.80
N THR A 55 -16.23 -4.12 -4.78
CA THR A 55 -16.88 -4.58 -3.55
C THR A 55 -16.49 -6.02 -3.26
N PHE A 56 -16.18 -6.33 -2.01
CA PHE A 56 -15.99 -7.69 -1.55
C PHE A 56 -17.33 -8.21 -0.97
N PRO A 57 -17.70 -9.49 -1.21
CA PRO A 57 -18.94 -10.09 -0.72
C PRO A 57 -19.00 -10.19 0.82
#